data_AF-A0A4Y7JXW6-F1
#
_entry.id   AF-A0A4Y7JXW6-F1
#
_cell.length_a   1.000
_cell.length_b   1.000
_cell.length_c   1.000
_cell.angle_alpha   90.00
_cell.angle_beta   90.00
_cell.angle_gamma   90.00
#
_symmetry.space_group_name_H-M   'P 1'
#
loop_
_entity.id
_entity.type
_entity.pdbx_description
1 polymer ?
#
loop_
_entity_poly.entity_id
_entity_poly.type
_entity_poly.pdbx_seq_one_letter_code
_entity_poly.pdbx_strand_id
1 'polypeptide(L)'
;MDVTCQACADFIKGKSPEWIRKYFNIKNDFSPEEEAEGDTFEVEVSIAMSSQTLRHMIEDCCDEIETPISLTNVSSKILEKALVFLEKHAEKEDEEKELKKWDQEFVDGFKDDQQTLFRMILAADYLAAKCLMGVTCQACADLVIGKSPEWIRKYFSIKNDFSPEEEEEAKKMKMDNEIYSSKLEAEESVGESEYENDSIASASSTKKMLILRSSDNKTFEIEESVTLASITLRETIELVGVDNMIPLANVSSKILALVISYLNKHHNVEEIREMLKWDKEIFKAIDDIQMIVDLINASNYLNIKSLQDSACDEAAERVKDTTVEEGRALFGCENDFTPEEEAEMRQDIASASSTKKMLILRSSDNETLEIEESAALASKILRGIIEESERVGGNIIVPLPEVSSKVLVLIISYLNKHHNEENNNAEEMKEMLEWDDEFFQAIDNNEMLFDLINASNYLNIKSLLDSACDEAAERMKDMTVEDAREMFLVENDFSPEEEAKVRQESAWAFEK
;
A
#
# COMPACT_ATOMS: atom_id res chain seq x y z
N MET A 1 8.61 27.98 -5.38
CA MET A 1 9.26 27.06 -4.41
C MET A 1 10.41 26.38 -5.13
N ASP A 2 11.55 26.13 -4.48
CA ASP A 2 12.68 25.48 -5.14
C ASP A 2 12.31 24.02 -5.45
N VAL A 3 11.94 23.75 -6.72
CA VAL A 3 11.41 22.46 -7.21
C VAL A 3 12.36 21.31 -6.86
N THR A 4 13.66 21.59 -6.74
CA THR A 4 14.68 20.62 -6.33
C THR A 4 14.53 20.17 -4.87
N CYS A 5 14.10 21.05 -3.98
CA CYS A 5 14.00 20.79 -2.54
C CYS A 5 12.68 20.09 -2.20
N GLN A 6 11.61 20.47 -2.90
CA GLN A 6 10.33 19.76 -2.83
C GLN A 6 10.47 18.35 -3.41
N ALA A 7 11.15 18.19 -4.55
CA ALA A 7 11.45 16.87 -5.10
C ALA A 7 12.31 16.02 -4.16
N CYS A 8 13.29 16.60 -3.45
CA CYS A 8 14.04 15.86 -2.43
C CYS A 8 13.17 15.46 -1.23
N ALA A 9 12.29 16.35 -0.77
CA ALA A 9 11.36 16.04 0.32
C ALA A 9 10.35 14.95 -0.09
N ASP A 10 9.74 15.06 -1.27
CA ASP A 10 8.82 14.07 -1.83
C ASP A 10 9.53 12.75 -2.16
N PHE A 11 10.82 12.80 -2.51
CA PHE A 11 11.65 11.62 -2.73
C PHE A 11 11.97 10.88 -1.43
N ILE A 12 12.05 11.56 -0.29
CA ILE A 12 12.24 10.95 1.04
C ILE A 12 10.89 10.50 1.62
N LYS A 13 9.82 11.25 1.35
CA LYS A 13 8.46 11.00 1.83
C LYS A 13 7.95 9.66 1.29
N GLY A 14 7.53 8.76 2.19
CA GLY A 14 7.02 7.42 1.83
C GLY A 14 8.10 6.40 1.45
N LYS A 15 9.40 6.71 1.55
CA LYS A 15 10.46 5.70 1.40
C LYS A 15 10.58 4.86 2.65
N SER A 16 11.03 3.61 2.47
CA SER A 16 11.24 2.71 3.61
C SER A 16 12.37 3.24 4.51
N PRO A 17 12.25 3.02 5.83
CA PRO A 17 13.29 3.36 6.80
C PRO A 17 14.69 2.84 6.42
N GLU A 18 14.75 1.60 5.93
CA GLU A 18 15.99 0.98 5.45
C GLU A 18 16.60 1.72 4.25
N TRP A 19 15.74 2.21 3.35
CA TRP A 19 16.17 2.95 2.17
C TRP A 19 16.82 4.27 2.59
N ILE A 20 16.20 5.00 3.52
CA ILE A 20 16.70 6.29 4.03
C ILE A 20 18.06 6.09 4.71
N ARG A 21 18.16 5.10 5.60
CA ARG A 21 19.41 4.75 6.29
C ARG A 21 20.54 4.45 5.30
N LYS A 22 20.27 3.64 4.27
CA LYS A 22 21.26 3.22 3.27
C LYS A 22 21.66 4.38 2.35
N TYR A 23 20.69 5.17 1.89
CA TYR A 23 20.92 6.24 0.94
C TYR A 23 21.69 7.42 1.55
N PHE A 24 21.34 7.83 2.77
CA PHE A 24 22.07 8.88 3.49
C PHE A 24 23.34 8.37 4.18
N ASN A 25 23.69 7.09 4.00
CA ASN A 25 24.88 6.48 4.60
C ASN A 25 24.94 6.73 6.12
N ILE A 26 23.78 6.64 6.79
CA ILE A 26 23.67 6.77 8.24
C ILE A 26 24.26 5.49 8.84
N LYS A 27 25.54 5.57 9.20
CA LYS A 27 26.27 4.46 9.79
C LYS A 27 25.93 4.34 11.26
N ASN A 28 25.85 3.10 11.71
CA ASN A 28 25.83 2.81 13.13
C ASN A 28 27.27 2.90 13.64
N ASP A 29 27.59 3.97 14.38
CA ASP A 29 28.96 4.33 14.78
C ASP A 29 29.13 4.54 16.29
N PHE A 30 28.35 3.81 17.11
CA PHE A 30 28.48 3.83 18.58
C PHE A 30 29.94 3.68 19.00
N SER A 31 30.38 4.59 19.86
CA SER A 31 31.71 4.49 20.46
C SER A 31 31.73 3.38 21.54
N PRO A 32 32.87 2.74 21.78
CA PRO A 32 33.01 1.75 22.87
C PRO A 32 32.68 2.31 24.26
N GLU A 33 32.75 3.63 24.42
CA GLU A 33 32.38 4.35 25.63
C GLU A 33 30.85 4.44 25.79
N GLU A 34 30.11 4.62 24.69
CA GLU A 34 28.64 4.62 24.65
C GLU A 34 28.05 3.21 24.78
N GLU A 35 28.77 2.16 24.37
CA GLU A 35 28.40 0.76 24.60
C GLU A 35 28.67 0.29 26.04
N ALA A 36 29.49 1.03 26.81
CA ALA A 36 29.88 0.68 28.18
C ALA A 36 29.02 1.36 29.27
N GLU A 37 28.25 2.40 28.93
CA GLU A 37 27.28 3.04 29.84
C GLU A 37 25.97 2.23 29.89
N GLY A 38 25.99 1.14 30.66
CA GLY A 38 24.80 0.31 30.88
C GLY A 38 23.84 0.92 31.92
N ASP A 39 22.95 1.81 31.49
CA ASP A 39 21.81 2.23 32.31
C ASP A 39 20.68 1.20 32.22
N THR A 40 19.95 1.01 33.32
CA THR A 40 18.77 0.13 33.38
C THR A 40 17.51 0.98 33.46
N PHE A 41 16.56 0.73 32.56
CA PHE A 41 15.27 1.41 32.52
C PHE A 41 14.17 0.42 32.89
N GLU A 42 13.36 0.76 33.89
CA GLU A 42 12.15 -0.01 34.22
C GLU A 42 11.00 0.51 33.37
N VAL A 43 10.41 -0.36 32.54
CA VAL A 43 9.34 -0.02 31.60
C VAL A 43 8.21 -1.04 31.74
N GLU A 44 6.97 -0.59 31.63
CA GLU A 44 5.82 -1.49 31.64
C GLU A 44 5.87 -2.43 30.43
N VAL A 45 5.59 -3.72 30.65
CA VAL A 45 5.62 -4.73 29.58
C VAL A 45 4.71 -4.34 28.41
N SER A 46 3.54 -3.76 28.69
CA SER A 46 2.59 -3.29 27.67
C SER A 46 3.19 -2.24 26.73
N ILE A 47 4.03 -1.35 27.27
CA ILE A 47 4.75 -0.31 26.53
C ILE A 47 5.90 -0.93 25.74
N ALA A 48 6.67 -1.83 26.36
CA ALA A 48 7.76 -2.54 25.67
C ALA A 48 7.25 -3.38 24.47
N MET A 49 6.05 -3.97 24.58
CA MET A 49 5.41 -4.75 23.51
C MET A 49 5.01 -3.93 22.27
N SER A 50 5.03 -2.59 22.35
CA SER A 50 4.83 -1.72 21.18
C SER A 50 6.03 -1.74 20.21
N SER A 51 7.20 -2.16 20.69
CA SER A 51 8.38 -2.45 19.88
C SER A 51 8.35 -3.92 19.46
N GLN A 52 8.43 -4.21 18.15
CA GLN A 52 8.46 -5.60 17.67
C GLN A 52 9.74 -6.34 18.13
N THR A 53 10.87 -5.64 18.19
CA THR A 53 12.14 -6.21 18.68
C THR A 53 12.04 -6.60 20.15
N LEU A 54 11.56 -5.70 21.01
CA LEU A 54 11.39 -5.99 22.43
C LEU A 54 10.31 -7.06 22.66
N ARG A 55 9.24 -7.05 21.87
CA ARG A 55 8.20 -8.09 21.88
C ARG A 55 8.77 -9.49 21.66
N HIS A 56 9.52 -9.70 20.58
CA HIS A 56 10.15 -11.00 20.33
C HIS A 56 11.13 -11.38 21.46
N MET A 57 11.91 -10.43 21.96
CA MET A 57 12.83 -10.66 23.08
C MET A 57 12.10 -11.06 24.38
N ILE A 58 10.91 -10.50 24.64
CA ILE A 58 10.07 -10.81 25.80
C ILE A 58 9.36 -12.16 25.62
N GLU A 59 8.81 -12.43 24.44
CA GLU A 59 8.09 -13.68 24.11
C GLU A 59 9.04 -14.89 24.15
N ASP A 60 10.30 -14.74 23.72
CA ASP A 60 11.34 -15.77 23.79
C ASP A 60 11.87 -16.02 25.22
N CYS A 61 11.71 -15.05 26.13
CA CYS A 61 12.08 -15.18 27.53
C CYS A 61 10.94 -15.86 28.32
N CYS A 62 10.75 -17.16 28.07
CA CYS A 62 9.90 -18.00 28.92
C CYS A 62 10.49 -18.10 30.33
N ASP A 63 9.75 -17.58 31.31
CA ASP A 63 9.96 -17.66 32.75
C ASP A 63 10.97 -16.64 33.35
N GLU A 64 10.40 -15.56 33.92
CA GLU A 64 11.00 -14.52 34.79
C GLU A 64 11.71 -13.32 34.10
N ILE A 65 10.97 -12.20 33.97
CA ILE A 65 11.45 -10.85 33.60
C ILE A 65 12.28 -10.22 34.75
N GLU A 66 13.09 -11.00 35.46
CA GLU A 66 14.01 -10.47 36.48
C GLU A 66 15.36 -10.06 35.87
N THR A 67 15.66 -10.48 34.64
CA THR A 67 16.91 -10.15 33.96
C THR A 67 16.73 -8.97 32.99
N PRO A 68 17.53 -7.90 33.10
CA PRO A 68 17.46 -6.76 32.18
C PRO A 68 17.80 -7.16 30.74
N ILE A 69 16.95 -6.76 29.80
CA ILE A 69 17.19 -6.95 28.36
C ILE A 69 18.35 -6.04 27.93
N SER A 70 19.40 -6.64 27.38
CA SER A 70 20.58 -5.90 26.91
C SER A 70 20.40 -5.43 25.47
N LEU A 71 20.36 -4.11 25.27
CA LEU A 71 20.27 -3.48 23.95
C LEU A 71 21.67 -2.98 23.53
N THR A 72 22.10 -3.32 22.31
CA THR A 72 23.48 -3.06 21.84
C THR A 72 23.57 -1.95 20.79
N ASN A 73 22.46 -1.53 20.19
CA ASN A 73 22.45 -0.52 19.11
C ASN A 73 21.63 0.72 19.47
N VAL A 74 21.51 1.05 20.76
CA VAL A 74 20.85 2.27 21.24
C VAL A 74 21.57 2.76 22.49
N SER A 75 22.00 4.02 22.51
CA SER A 75 22.56 4.64 23.72
C SER A 75 21.47 4.99 24.73
N SER A 76 21.77 4.97 26.04
CA SER A 76 20.82 5.27 27.13
C SER A 76 20.01 6.55 26.92
N LYS A 77 20.65 7.66 26.49
CA LYS A 77 19.97 8.95 26.25
C LYS A 77 18.94 8.92 25.11
N ILE A 78 19.20 8.09 24.10
CA ILE A 78 18.33 7.94 22.94
C ILE A 78 17.22 6.93 23.27
N LEU A 79 17.56 5.88 24.03
CA LEU A 79 16.59 4.93 24.54
C LEU A 79 15.57 5.61 25.46
N GLU A 80 16.02 6.45 26.39
CA GLU A 80 15.15 7.25 27.27
C GLU A 80 14.13 8.07 26.46
N LYS A 81 14.59 8.75 25.40
CA LYS A 81 13.70 9.52 24.50
C LYS A 81 12.75 8.61 23.72
N ALA A 82 13.22 7.49 23.21
CA ALA A 82 12.39 6.53 22.50
C ALA A 82 11.31 5.95 23.43
N LEU A 83 11.64 5.65 24.68
CA LEU A 83 10.69 5.15 25.68
C LEU A 83 9.61 6.19 25.98
N VAL A 84 9.95 7.46 26.16
CA VAL A 84 8.95 8.54 26.34
C VAL A 84 7.93 8.58 25.18
N PHE A 85 8.39 8.36 23.95
CA PHE A 85 7.51 8.28 22.79
C PHE A 85 6.61 7.04 22.83
N LEU A 86 7.18 5.86 23.13
CA LEU A 86 6.42 4.60 23.22
C LEU A 86 5.40 4.62 24.35
N GLU A 87 5.74 5.21 25.51
CA GLU A 87 4.81 5.41 26.63
C GLU A 87 3.63 6.26 26.20
N LYS A 88 3.90 7.39 25.53
CA LYS A 88 2.84 8.28 25.06
C LYS A 88 1.92 7.61 24.03
N HIS A 89 2.48 6.79 23.14
CA HIS A 89 1.71 6.06 22.12
C HIS A 89 1.01 4.80 22.66
N ALA A 90 1.35 4.36 23.87
CA ALA A 90 0.65 3.27 24.56
C ALA A 90 -0.58 3.76 25.34
N GLU A 91 -0.68 5.06 25.67
CA GLU A 91 -1.83 5.67 26.31
C GLU A 91 -3.05 5.68 25.36
N LYS A 92 -4.08 4.90 25.67
CA LYS A 92 -5.28 4.72 24.82
C LYS A 92 -6.30 5.87 24.92
N GLU A 93 -6.00 6.94 25.65
CA GLU A 93 -6.97 7.98 26.00
C GLU A 93 -6.92 9.23 25.11
N ASP A 94 -5.91 9.38 24.24
CA ASP A 94 -5.75 10.58 23.42
C ASP A 94 -6.47 10.49 22.06
N GLU A 95 -7.11 11.60 21.68
CA GLU A 95 -7.65 11.77 20.33
C GLU A 95 -6.52 11.82 19.29
N GLU A 96 -6.71 11.18 18.13
CA GLU A 96 -5.69 11.04 17.07
C GLU A 96 -5.06 12.38 16.64
N LYS A 97 -5.83 13.48 16.69
CA LYS A 97 -5.37 14.82 16.36
C LYS A 97 -4.41 15.39 17.41
N GLU A 98 -4.67 15.16 18.70
CA GLU A 98 -3.80 15.61 19.78
C GLU A 98 -2.50 14.80 19.79
N LEU A 99 -2.57 13.49 19.49
CA LEU A 99 -1.39 12.63 19.37
C LEU A 99 -0.47 13.09 18.22
N LYS A 100 -1.02 13.36 17.02
CA LYS A 100 -0.23 13.91 15.89
C LYS A 100 0.41 15.25 16.20
N LYS A 101 -0.26 16.10 16.98
CA LYS A 101 0.30 17.38 17.41
C LYS A 101 1.45 17.18 18.39
N TRP A 102 1.28 16.28 19.34
CA TRP A 102 2.33 15.92 20.30
C TRP A 102 3.55 15.32 19.59
N ASP A 103 3.34 14.45 18.59
CA ASP A 103 4.42 13.86 17.77
C ASP A 103 5.27 14.93 17.11
N GLN A 104 4.62 15.95 16.55
CA GLN A 104 5.31 17.08 15.95
C GLN A 104 6.10 17.87 16.99
N GLU A 105 5.51 18.17 18.16
CA GLU A 105 6.18 18.88 19.25
C GLU A 105 7.38 18.09 19.82
N PHE A 106 7.23 16.78 19.94
CA PHE A 106 8.27 15.87 20.41
C PHE A 106 9.49 15.90 19.48
N VAL A 107 9.26 15.73 18.18
CA VAL A 107 10.29 15.78 17.15
C VAL A 107 10.91 17.17 17.02
N ASP A 108 10.09 18.23 17.11
CA ASP A 108 10.55 19.62 17.09
C ASP A 108 11.55 19.92 18.21
N GLY A 109 11.49 19.19 19.32
CA GLY A 109 12.43 19.28 20.43
C GLY A 109 13.86 18.83 20.12
N PHE A 110 14.10 18.08 19.03
CA PHE A 110 15.44 17.60 18.68
C PHE A 110 15.77 17.58 17.17
N LYS A 111 14.84 17.95 16.28
CA LYS A 111 15.06 17.92 14.82
C LYS A 111 16.27 18.75 14.35
N ASP A 112 16.57 19.85 15.04
CA ASP A 112 17.68 20.74 14.69
C ASP A 112 19.06 20.18 15.11
N ASP A 113 19.08 19.18 16.00
CA ASP A 113 20.28 18.43 16.33
C ASP A 113 20.40 17.20 15.43
N GLN A 114 21.18 17.35 14.37
CA GLN A 114 21.43 16.30 13.38
C GLN A 114 21.87 14.98 14.00
N GLN A 115 22.72 14.99 15.04
CA GLN A 115 23.18 13.75 15.67
C GLN A 115 22.04 13.06 16.41
N THR A 116 21.28 13.83 17.20
CA THR A 116 20.13 13.28 17.93
C THR A 116 19.05 12.78 16.98
N LEU A 117 18.73 13.51 15.91
CA LEU A 117 17.74 13.10 14.93
C LEU A 117 18.14 11.78 14.23
N PHE A 118 19.39 11.66 13.76
CA PHE A 118 19.85 10.43 13.11
C PHE A 118 19.96 9.26 14.09
N ARG A 119 20.37 9.51 15.33
CA ARG A 119 20.39 8.48 16.38
C ARG A 119 18.98 8.02 16.75
N MET A 120 17.99 8.91 16.78
CA MET A 120 16.59 8.55 16.97
C MET A 120 16.05 7.70 15.82
N ILE A 121 16.42 8.01 14.56
CA ILE A 121 16.07 7.18 13.39
C ILE A 121 16.68 5.77 13.52
N LEU A 122 17.97 5.67 13.86
CA LEU A 122 18.62 4.36 14.06
C LEU A 122 18.01 3.57 15.22
N ALA A 123 17.64 4.24 16.32
CA ALA A 123 16.99 3.60 17.45
C ALA A 123 15.58 3.10 17.11
N ALA A 124 14.80 3.89 16.37
CA ALA A 124 13.48 3.48 15.90
C ALA A 124 13.54 2.27 14.95
N ASP A 125 14.61 2.18 14.13
CA ASP A 125 14.89 1.05 13.24
C ASP A 125 15.18 -0.21 14.06
N TYR A 126 16.12 -0.09 15.00
CA TYR A 126 16.54 -1.20 15.84
C TYR A 126 15.41 -1.73 16.74
N LEU A 127 14.61 -0.84 17.31
CA LEU A 127 13.44 -1.20 18.11
C LEU A 127 12.24 -1.63 17.24
N ALA A 128 12.33 -1.53 15.91
CA ALA A 128 11.21 -1.76 14.99
C ALA A 128 9.94 -0.98 15.40
N ALA A 129 10.11 0.28 15.81
CA ALA A 129 9.06 1.18 16.27
C ALA A 129 8.54 2.04 15.10
N LYS A 130 7.55 1.51 14.36
CA LYS A 130 7.06 2.10 13.10
C LYS A 130 6.61 3.56 13.24
N CYS A 131 5.85 3.92 14.28
CA CYS A 131 5.36 5.29 14.48
C CYS A 131 6.51 6.28 14.73
N LEU A 132 7.43 5.93 15.64
CA LEU A 132 8.61 6.74 15.95
C LEU A 132 9.50 6.94 14.72
N MET A 133 9.64 5.89 13.92
CA MET A 133 10.36 5.95 12.66
C MET A 133 9.68 6.90 11.66
N GLY A 134 8.36 6.82 11.52
CA GLY A 134 7.58 7.68 10.62
C GLY A 134 7.75 9.16 10.95
N VAL A 135 7.59 9.53 12.22
CA VAL A 135 7.67 10.93 12.66
C VAL A 135 9.09 11.50 12.53
N THR A 136 10.13 10.70 12.81
CA THR A 136 11.53 11.13 12.66
C THR A 136 11.96 11.25 11.19
N CYS A 137 11.46 10.36 10.31
CA CYS A 137 11.66 10.48 8.86
C CYS A 137 10.94 11.71 8.27
N GLN A 138 9.72 11.98 8.72
CA GLN A 138 8.96 13.15 8.30
C GLN A 138 9.69 14.45 8.70
N ALA A 139 10.25 14.49 9.92
CA ALA A 139 11.12 15.59 10.37
C ALA A 139 12.29 15.84 9.42
N CYS A 140 12.97 14.78 8.99
CA CYS A 140 14.06 14.86 8.02
C CYS A 140 13.58 15.44 6.68
N ALA A 141 12.41 15.03 6.19
CA ALA A 141 11.84 15.55 4.95
C ALA A 141 11.51 17.04 5.09
N ASP A 142 10.86 17.44 6.19
CA ASP A 142 10.47 18.84 6.44
C ASP A 142 11.69 19.77 6.58
N LEU A 143 12.79 19.27 7.14
CA LEU A 143 14.06 20.01 7.20
C LEU A 143 14.63 20.33 5.82
N VAL A 144 14.38 19.49 4.82
CA VAL A 144 14.90 19.64 3.45
C VAL A 144 14.03 20.59 2.62
N ILE A 145 12.75 20.75 2.96
CA ILE A 145 11.83 21.64 2.24
C ILE A 145 12.37 23.08 2.27
N GLY A 146 12.59 23.65 1.08
CA GLY A 146 13.03 25.03 0.91
C GLY A 146 14.51 25.31 1.21
N LYS A 147 15.34 24.30 1.48
CA LYS A 147 16.80 24.48 1.69
C LYS A 147 17.59 24.30 0.40
N SER A 148 18.53 25.21 0.11
CA SER A 148 19.37 25.09 -1.09
C SER A 148 20.10 23.74 -1.20
N PRO A 149 20.33 23.21 -2.41
CA PRO A 149 21.11 21.98 -2.64
C PRO A 149 22.48 21.98 -1.96
N GLU A 150 23.16 23.14 -1.91
CA GLU A 150 24.44 23.30 -1.21
C GLU A 150 24.31 23.09 0.31
N TRP A 151 23.24 23.63 0.90
CA TRP A 151 22.93 23.44 2.31
C TRP A 151 22.63 21.98 2.61
N ILE A 152 21.80 21.32 1.78
CA ILE A 152 21.45 19.89 1.94
C ILE A 152 22.71 19.04 1.87
N ARG A 153 23.57 19.26 0.86
CA ARG A 153 24.84 18.53 0.72
C ARG A 153 25.73 18.70 1.94
N LYS A 154 25.82 19.92 2.47
CA LYS A 154 26.61 20.21 3.68
C LYS A 154 26.02 19.55 4.91
N TYR A 155 24.71 19.62 5.10
CA TYR A 155 24.02 19.06 6.26
C TYR A 155 24.14 17.54 6.29
N PHE A 156 23.81 16.86 5.18
CA PHE A 156 23.89 15.40 5.07
C PHE A 156 25.30 14.87 4.75
N SER A 157 26.32 15.72 4.71
CA SER A 157 27.70 15.35 4.34
C SER A 157 27.77 14.59 2.99
N ILE A 158 26.92 14.98 2.03
CA ILE A 158 26.86 14.38 0.69
C ILE A 158 27.96 14.99 -0.17
N LYS A 159 28.80 14.14 -0.76
CA LYS A 159 29.84 14.56 -1.70
C LYS A 159 29.19 15.05 -2.99
N ASN A 160 29.57 16.24 -3.47
CA ASN A 160 29.18 16.68 -4.81
C ASN A 160 29.92 15.84 -5.86
N ASP A 161 29.16 15.06 -6.62
CA ASP A 161 29.62 14.21 -7.71
C ASP A 161 29.30 14.78 -9.10
N PHE A 162 28.65 15.95 -9.18
CA PHE A 162 28.35 16.64 -10.43
C PHE A 162 29.62 17.25 -11.04
N SER A 163 29.78 17.10 -12.35
CA SER A 163 30.74 17.87 -13.14
C SER A 163 30.26 19.33 -13.33
N PRO A 164 31.17 20.28 -13.61
CA PRO A 164 30.78 21.67 -13.88
C PRO A 164 29.81 21.83 -15.05
N GLU A 165 29.85 20.93 -16.03
CA GLU A 165 28.97 20.92 -17.21
C GLU A 165 27.55 20.48 -16.82
N GLU A 166 27.41 19.40 -16.04
CA GLU A 166 26.11 18.93 -15.52
C GLU A 166 25.47 19.95 -14.57
N GLU A 167 26.27 20.73 -13.84
CA GLU A 167 25.76 21.79 -12.97
C GLU A 167 25.24 23.01 -13.76
N GLU A 168 25.88 23.37 -14.88
CA GLU A 168 25.37 24.40 -15.79
C GLU A 168 24.11 23.93 -16.54
N GLU A 169 24.05 22.66 -16.95
CA GLU A 169 22.86 22.08 -17.58
C GLU A 169 21.67 22.03 -16.62
N ALA A 170 21.87 21.62 -15.36
CA ALA A 170 20.83 21.65 -14.34
C ALA A 170 20.32 23.07 -14.05
N LYS A 171 21.21 24.07 -14.03
CA LYS A 171 20.85 25.50 -13.90
C LYS A 171 20.07 26.00 -15.12
N LYS A 172 20.46 25.56 -16.32
CA LYS A 172 19.78 25.92 -17.58
C LYS A 172 18.39 25.30 -17.68
N MET A 173 18.24 24.01 -17.34
CA MET A 173 16.94 23.35 -17.22
C MET A 173 16.02 24.04 -16.22
N LYS A 174 16.54 24.48 -15.07
CA LYS A 174 15.77 25.24 -14.07
C LYS A 174 15.24 26.57 -14.65
N MET A 175 16.10 27.30 -15.36
CA MET A 175 15.74 28.56 -16.02
C MET A 175 14.68 28.35 -17.11
N ASP A 176 14.85 27.31 -17.93
CA ASP A 176 13.92 26.99 -19.03
C ASP A 176 12.54 26.55 -18.50
N ASN A 177 12.49 25.83 -17.38
CA ASN A 177 11.24 25.39 -16.75
C ASN A 177 10.48 26.56 -16.06
N GLU A 178 11.20 27.49 -15.40
CA GLU A 178 10.60 28.71 -14.85
C GLU A 178 10.03 29.63 -15.94
N ILE A 179 10.72 29.73 -17.08
CA ILE A 179 10.24 30.47 -18.27
C ILE A 179 9.00 29.79 -18.86
N TYR A 180 8.94 28.46 -18.87
CA TYR A 180 7.81 27.69 -19.39
C TYR A 180 6.56 27.83 -18.51
N SER A 181 6.69 27.70 -17.19
CA SER A 181 5.58 27.93 -16.25
C SER A 181 5.04 29.37 -16.32
N SER A 182 5.94 30.36 -16.44
CA SER A 182 5.54 31.77 -16.60
C SER A 182 4.81 32.05 -17.92
N LYS A 183 5.07 31.26 -18.97
CA LYS A 183 4.37 31.38 -20.27
C LYS A 183 2.99 30.74 -20.24
N LEU A 184 2.84 29.60 -19.57
CA LEU A 184 1.53 28.94 -19.37
C LEU A 184 0.56 29.84 -18.58
N GLU A 185 1.03 30.48 -17.51
CA GLU A 185 0.22 31.43 -16.74
C GLU A 185 -0.17 32.69 -17.55
N ALA A 186 0.64 33.08 -18.54
CA ALA A 186 0.32 34.18 -19.44
C ALA A 186 -0.68 33.78 -20.54
N GLU A 187 -0.62 32.55 -21.04
CA GLU A 187 -1.51 32.01 -22.08
C GLU A 187 -2.92 31.70 -21.53
N GLU A 188 -3.07 31.33 -20.26
CA GLU A 188 -4.38 31.21 -19.60
C GLU A 188 -5.11 32.56 -19.38
N SER A 189 -4.41 33.70 -19.54
CA SER A 189 -4.98 35.04 -19.32
C SER A 189 -5.60 35.69 -20.56
N VAL A 190 -5.50 35.06 -21.75
CA VAL A 190 -6.04 35.63 -23.00
C VAL A 190 -7.01 34.64 -23.63
N GLY A 191 -8.31 34.93 -23.47
CA GLY A 191 -9.42 34.08 -23.88
C GLY A 191 -9.55 33.84 -25.40
N GLU A 192 -10.29 32.77 -25.68
CA GLU A 192 -10.64 32.17 -26.97
C GLU A 192 -10.97 33.15 -28.11
N SER A 193 -10.35 32.93 -29.27
CA SER A 193 -11.01 33.15 -30.57
C SER A 193 -10.41 32.29 -31.68
N GLU A 194 -11.30 31.83 -32.56
CA GLU A 194 -11.17 30.83 -33.62
C GLU A 194 -10.23 31.15 -34.81
N TYR A 195 -9.64 30.05 -35.32
CA TYR A 195 -9.02 29.72 -36.63
C TYR A 195 -8.17 30.75 -37.39
N GLU A 196 -6.92 30.37 -37.71
CA GLU A 196 -6.53 30.08 -39.11
C GLU A 196 -5.18 29.35 -39.22
N ASN A 197 -5.14 28.41 -40.16
CA ASN A 197 -3.95 27.73 -40.66
C ASN A 197 -2.93 28.73 -41.20
N ASP A 198 -1.71 28.69 -40.70
CA ASP A 198 -0.54 28.84 -41.56
C ASP A 198 0.68 28.10 -40.98
N SER A 199 1.41 27.49 -41.89
CA SER A 199 2.49 26.54 -41.67
C SER A 199 3.59 27.04 -40.75
N ILE A 200 3.91 26.26 -39.71
CA ILE A 200 5.27 26.16 -39.20
C ILE A 200 5.70 24.70 -39.34
N ALA A 201 6.72 24.51 -40.16
CA ALA A 201 7.31 23.24 -40.51
C ALA A 201 7.77 22.46 -39.27
N SER A 202 7.35 21.18 -39.20
CA SER A 202 8.24 20.04 -38.97
C SER A 202 9.37 20.26 -37.92
N ALA A 203 9.05 19.98 -36.66
CA ALA A 203 9.95 19.21 -35.80
C ALA A 203 9.28 17.86 -35.55
N SER A 204 9.45 16.95 -36.51
CA SER A 204 9.17 15.53 -36.33
C SER A 204 9.99 15.05 -35.13
N SER A 205 9.33 14.81 -34.00
CA SER A 205 9.89 13.99 -32.93
C SER A 205 10.12 12.61 -33.55
N THR A 206 11.36 12.33 -33.93
CA THR A 206 11.74 11.01 -34.44
C THR A 206 11.64 10.04 -33.28
N LYS A 207 10.63 9.15 -33.31
CA LYS A 207 10.52 8.02 -32.38
C LYS A 207 11.84 7.27 -32.38
N LYS A 208 12.51 7.22 -31.23
CA LYS A 208 13.77 6.51 -31.07
C LYS A 208 13.48 5.01 -30.94
N MET A 209 14.05 4.24 -31.86
CA MET A 209 13.86 2.79 -31.93
C MET A 209 15.11 2.07 -31.44
N LEU A 210 14.91 1.01 -30.68
CA LEU A 210 15.94 0.12 -30.14
C LEU A 210 15.88 -1.23 -30.84
N ILE A 211 17.03 -1.92 -30.91
CA ILE A 211 17.13 -3.26 -31.51
C ILE A 211 17.44 -4.29 -30.42
N LEU A 212 16.47 -5.15 -30.11
CA LEU A 212 16.63 -6.29 -29.20
C LEU A 212 16.98 -7.55 -30.00
N ARG A 213 17.94 -8.35 -29.54
CA ARG A 213 18.28 -9.64 -30.15
C ARG A 213 17.94 -10.78 -29.20
N SER A 214 17.06 -11.69 -29.62
CA SER A 214 16.70 -12.90 -28.87
C SER A 214 17.85 -13.91 -28.79
N SER A 215 17.69 -14.91 -27.92
CA SER A 215 18.63 -16.02 -27.74
C SER A 215 18.82 -16.88 -29.01
N ASP A 216 17.79 -16.96 -29.85
CA ASP A 216 17.83 -17.61 -31.17
C ASP A 216 18.25 -16.66 -32.31
N ASN A 217 18.87 -15.53 -31.97
CA ASN A 217 19.49 -14.56 -32.89
C ASN A 217 18.52 -13.82 -33.81
N LYS A 218 17.23 -13.74 -33.48
CA LYS A 218 16.29 -12.87 -34.19
C LYS A 218 16.31 -11.47 -33.58
N THR A 219 16.14 -10.47 -34.42
CA THR A 219 16.12 -9.06 -34.01
C THR A 219 14.70 -8.51 -34.00
N PHE A 220 14.40 -7.66 -33.02
CA PHE A 220 13.13 -7.00 -32.85
C PHE A 220 13.36 -5.50 -32.66
N GLU A 221 12.51 -4.69 -33.28
CA GLU A 221 12.53 -3.24 -33.12
C GLU A 221 11.44 -2.84 -32.13
N ILE A 222 11.79 -2.00 -31.15
CA ILE A 222 10.89 -1.52 -30.11
C ILE A 222 11.16 -0.04 -29.83
N GLU A 223 10.13 0.74 -29.56
CA GLU A 223 10.28 2.16 -29.22
C GLU A 223 10.90 2.31 -27.82
N GLU A 224 11.85 3.23 -27.66
CA GLU A 224 12.56 3.47 -26.39
C GLU A 224 11.59 3.71 -25.23
N SER A 225 10.53 4.50 -25.46
CA SER A 225 9.51 4.80 -24.44
C SER A 225 8.77 3.56 -23.93
N VAL A 226 8.58 2.55 -24.79
CA VAL A 226 7.91 1.28 -24.45
C VAL A 226 8.82 0.42 -23.57
N THR A 227 10.15 0.53 -23.73
CA THR A 227 11.12 -0.26 -22.94
C THR A 227 11.28 0.19 -21.50
N LEU A 228 10.80 1.39 -21.15
CA LEU A 228 10.89 1.95 -19.79
C LEU A 228 10.15 1.12 -18.73
N ALA A 229 9.16 0.34 -19.15
CA ALA A 229 8.44 -0.59 -18.28
C ALA A 229 9.30 -1.82 -17.86
N SER A 230 10.43 -2.06 -18.51
CA SER A 230 11.43 -3.05 -18.10
C SER A 230 12.60 -2.34 -17.40
N ILE A 231 12.79 -2.66 -16.13
CA ILE A 231 13.91 -2.11 -15.35
C ILE A 231 15.25 -2.54 -15.97
N THR A 232 15.37 -3.81 -16.37
CA THR A 232 16.58 -4.35 -16.99
C THR A 232 16.92 -3.62 -18.29
N LEU A 233 15.94 -3.38 -19.17
CA LEU A 233 16.18 -2.66 -20.43
C LEU A 233 16.56 -1.20 -20.16
N ARG A 234 15.88 -0.52 -19.24
CA ARG A 234 16.21 0.85 -18.83
C ARG A 234 17.66 1.00 -18.38
N GLU A 235 18.10 0.16 -17.44
CA GLU A 235 19.48 0.16 -16.94
C GLU A 235 20.48 -0.18 -18.05
N THR A 236 20.12 -1.10 -18.96
CA THR A 236 20.98 -1.46 -20.09
C THR A 236 21.13 -0.31 -21.08
N ILE A 237 20.08 0.45 -21.33
CA ILE A 237 20.10 1.63 -22.21
C ILE A 237 20.97 2.74 -21.60
N GLU A 238 20.90 2.96 -20.28
CA GLU A 238 21.74 3.93 -19.58
C GLU A 238 23.24 3.58 -19.68
N LEU A 239 23.58 2.28 -19.66
CA LEU A 239 24.96 1.81 -19.73
C LEU A 239 25.53 1.77 -21.16
N VAL A 240 24.72 1.36 -22.14
CA VAL A 240 25.20 1.03 -23.49
C VAL A 240 24.78 2.08 -24.53
N GLY A 241 23.78 2.90 -24.26
CA GLY A 241 23.22 3.88 -25.18
C GLY A 241 22.25 3.27 -26.20
N VAL A 242 21.35 4.12 -26.73
CA VAL A 242 20.21 3.71 -27.58
C VAL A 242 20.59 3.19 -28.98
N ASP A 243 21.79 3.51 -29.46
CA ASP A 243 22.23 3.11 -30.81
C ASP A 243 22.75 1.66 -30.90
N ASN A 244 22.85 0.99 -29.75
CA ASN A 244 23.45 -0.33 -29.65
C ASN A 244 22.40 -1.44 -29.55
N MET A 245 22.67 -2.55 -30.24
CA MET A 245 21.83 -3.74 -30.18
C MET A 245 21.96 -4.41 -28.81
N ILE A 246 20.83 -4.67 -28.14
CA ILE A 246 20.76 -5.28 -26.82
C ILE A 246 20.51 -6.80 -26.96
N PRO A 247 21.47 -7.67 -26.59
CA PRO A 247 21.28 -9.11 -26.64
C PRO A 247 20.56 -9.65 -25.38
N LEU A 248 19.44 -10.33 -25.58
CA LEU A 248 18.64 -11.01 -24.57
C LEU A 248 18.88 -12.52 -24.65
N ALA A 249 20.01 -12.96 -24.09
CA ALA A 249 20.50 -14.34 -24.22
C ALA A 249 19.57 -15.42 -23.62
N ASN A 250 18.66 -15.03 -22.71
CA ASN A 250 17.75 -15.94 -22.02
C ASN A 250 16.31 -15.90 -22.55
N VAL A 251 16.03 -15.10 -23.59
CA VAL A 251 14.66 -14.93 -24.10
C VAL A 251 14.60 -15.39 -25.55
N SER A 252 13.80 -16.41 -25.84
CA SER A 252 13.59 -16.89 -27.22
C SER A 252 12.78 -15.89 -28.03
N SER A 253 12.88 -15.92 -29.37
CA SER A 253 12.13 -15.00 -30.23
C SER A 253 10.61 -15.08 -30.05
N LYS A 254 10.06 -16.27 -29.78
CA LYS A 254 8.61 -16.45 -29.54
C LYS A 254 8.16 -15.73 -28.27
N ILE A 255 8.93 -15.88 -27.19
CA ILE A 255 8.63 -15.24 -25.91
C ILE A 255 8.88 -13.74 -25.99
N LEU A 256 9.96 -13.32 -26.65
CA LEU A 256 10.26 -11.90 -26.85
C LEU A 256 9.15 -11.19 -27.63
N ALA A 257 8.54 -11.85 -28.62
CA ALA A 257 7.40 -11.29 -29.34
C ALA A 257 6.17 -11.06 -28.42
N LEU A 258 5.88 -11.98 -27.50
CA LEU A 258 4.81 -11.83 -26.51
C LEU A 258 5.11 -10.68 -25.55
N VAL A 259 6.35 -10.63 -25.02
CA VAL A 259 6.80 -9.54 -24.14
C VAL A 259 6.64 -8.19 -24.83
N ILE A 260 7.11 -8.05 -26.07
CA ILE A 260 6.98 -6.81 -26.85
C ILE A 260 5.50 -6.45 -27.11
N SER A 261 4.65 -7.44 -27.38
CA SER A 261 3.21 -7.21 -27.59
C SER A 261 2.56 -6.69 -26.31
N TYR A 262 2.89 -7.27 -25.17
CA TYR A 262 2.41 -6.83 -23.86
C TYR A 262 2.87 -5.41 -23.56
N LEU A 263 4.18 -5.13 -23.70
CA LEU A 263 4.73 -3.79 -23.45
C LEU A 263 4.08 -2.72 -24.34
N ASN A 264 3.87 -3.01 -25.63
CA ASN A 264 3.22 -2.05 -26.53
C ASN A 264 1.76 -1.77 -26.16
N LYS A 265 1.02 -2.79 -25.70
CA LYS A 265 -0.38 -2.64 -25.27
C LYS A 265 -0.48 -1.84 -23.97
N HIS A 266 0.42 -2.09 -23.03
CA HIS A 266 0.50 -1.37 -21.74
C HIS A 266 1.15 0.01 -21.84
N HIS A 267 1.87 0.31 -22.92
CA HIS A 267 2.39 1.66 -23.19
C HIS A 267 1.37 2.57 -23.85
N ASN A 268 0.51 2.03 -24.74
CA ASN A 268 -0.51 2.80 -25.47
C ASN A 268 -1.91 2.50 -24.93
N VAL A 269 -2.16 2.85 -23.67
CA VAL A 269 -3.47 2.63 -23.01
C VAL A 269 -4.43 3.74 -23.40
N GLU A 270 -5.28 3.49 -24.40
CA GLU A 270 -6.42 4.37 -24.75
C GLU A 270 -7.62 4.13 -23.82
N GLU A 271 -7.88 2.87 -23.46
CA GLU A 271 -8.95 2.47 -22.54
C GLU A 271 -8.52 1.27 -21.66
N ILE A 272 -8.58 1.44 -20.34
CA ILE A 272 -8.11 0.45 -19.34
C ILE A 272 -8.92 -0.87 -19.45
N ARG A 273 -10.24 -0.77 -19.67
CA ARG A 273 -11.11 -1.95 -19.79
C ARG A 273 -10.73 -2.85 -20.96
N GLU A 274 -10.35 -2.27 -22.08
CA GLU A 274 -9.90 -3.04 -23.26
C GLU A 274 -8.53 -3.67 -23.05
N MET A 275 -7.62 -3.00 -22.34
CA MET A 275 -6.32 -3.55 -21.94
C MET A 275 -6.49 -4.77 -21.04
N LEU A 276 -7.30 -4.68 -19.98
CA LEU A 276 -7.56 -5.80 -19.05
C LEU A 276 -8.22 -7.00 -19.74
N LYS A 277 -9.12 -6.74 -20.70
CA LYS A 277 -9.71 -7.80 -21.52
C LYS A 277 -8.65 -8.45 -22.41
N TRP A 278 -7.79 -7.65 -23.03
CA TRP A 278 -6.70 -8.12 -23.88
C TRP A 278 -5.68 -8.95 -23.09
N ASP A 279 -5.34 -8.56 -21.86
CA ASP A 279 -4.45 -9.31 -20.97
C ASP A 279 -4.99 -10.73 -20.75
N LYS A 280 -6.28 -10.88 -20.44
CA LYS A 280 -6.90 -12.21 -20.33
C LYS A 280 -6.89 -12.99 -21.64
N GLU A 281 -7.00 -12.33 -22.79
CA GLU A 281 -7.02 -12.97 -24.10
C GLU A 281 -5.62 -13.42 -24.56
N ILE A 282 -4.57 -12.64 -24.31
CA ILE A 282 -3.19 -13.01 -24.72
C ILE A 282 -2.73 -14.28 -24.02
N PHE A 283 -3.05 -14.44 -22.72
CA PHE A 283 -2.69 -15.64 -21.97
C PHE A 283 -3.54 -16.85 -22.40
N LYS A 284 -4.86 -16.67 -22.60
CA LYS A 284 -5.74 -17.74 -23.12
C LYS A 284 -5.35 -18.23 -24.52
N ALA A 285 -4.73 -17.38 -25.33
CA ALA A 285 -4.25 -17.76 -26.66
C ALA A 285 -2.95 -18.61 -26.62
N ILE A 286 -2.31 -18.75 -25.47
CA ILE A 286 -1.16 -19.63 -25.28
C ILE A 286 -1.69 -21.03 -24.93
N ASP A 287 -1.52 -22.00 -25.82
CA ASP A 287 -2.00 -23.37 -25.57
C ASP A 287 -1.04 -24.19 -24.68
N ASP A 288 0.25 -23.87 -24.74
CA ASP A 288 1.32 -24.64 -24.08
C ASP A 288 1.73 -23.97 -22.76
N ILE A 289 1.56 -24.68 -21.65
CA ILE A 289 1.95 -24.17 -20.33
C ILE A 289 3.46 -23.89 -20.25
N GLN A 290 4.29 -24.62 -20.98
CA GLN A 290 5.73 -24.36 -21.01
C GLN A 290 6.03 -22.97 -21.55
N MET A 291 5.21 -22.47 -22.48
CA MET A 291 5.34 -21.12 -23.03
C MET A 291 4.94 -20.05 -22.01
N ILE A 292 4.05 -20.35 -21.06
CA ILE A 292 3.73 -19.48 -19.92
C ILE A 292 4.88 -19.48 -18.91
N VAL A 293 5.42 -20.65 -18.59
CA VAL A 293 6.60 -20.76 -17.70
C VAL A 293 7.80 -20.01 -18.27
N ASP A 294 8.05 -20.14 -19.57
CA ASP A 294 9.10 -19.39 -20.28
C ASP A 294 8.82 -17.87 -20.26
N LEU A 295 7.55 -17.47 -20.31
CA LEU A 295 7.13 -16.06 -20.20
C LEU A 295 7.35 -15.51 -18.78
N ILE A 296 7.07 -16.29 -17.73
CA ILE A 296 7.39 -15.96 -16.33
C ILE A 296 8.90 -15.77 -16.15
N ASN A 297 9.70 -16.68 -16.71
CA ASN A 297 11.16 -16.59 -16.63
C ASN A 297 11.69 -15.36 -17.38
N ALA A 298 11.12 -15.05 -18.55
CA ALA A 298 11.49 -13.88 -19.34
C ALA A 298 11.08 -12.56 -18.67
N SER A 299 9.89 -12.50 -18.06
CA SER A 299 9.42 -11.30 -17.34
C SER A 299 10.25 -11.05 -16.09
N ASN A 300 10.63 -12.09 -15.34
CA ASN A 300 11.56 -11.98 -14.23
C ASN A 300 12.96 -11.50 -14.69
N TYR A 301 13.50 -12.10 -15.76
CA TYR A 301 14.80 -11.70 -16.32
C TYR A 301 14.81 -10.23 -16.80
N LEU A 302 13.71 -9.78 -17.42
CA LEU A 302 13.54 -8.40 -17.88
C LEU A 302 13.03 -7.46 -16.78
N ASN A 303 12.74 -8.00 -15.59
CA ASN A 303 12.19 -7.29 -14.44
C ASN A 303 10.94 -6.47 -14.81
N ILE A 304 9.94 -7.18 -15.35
CA ILE A 304 8.61 -6.67 -15.73
C ILE A 304 7.58 -7.32 -14.79
N LYS A 305 7.38 -6.73 -13.62
CA LYS A 305 6.57 -7.32 -12.54
C LYS A 305 5.11 -7.57 -12.95
N SER A 306 4.46 -6.62 -13.62
CA SER A 306 3.06 -6.77 -14.03
C SER A 306 2.82 -7.97 -14.96
N LEU A 307 3.74 -8.20 -15.91
CA LEU A 307 3.71 -9.36 -16.80
C LEU A 307 4.01 -10.66 -16.05
N GLN A 308 4.91 -10.62 -15.08
CA GLN A 308 5.24 -11.77 -14.23
C GLN A 308 4.02 -12.21 -13.41
N ASP A 309 3.40 -11.28 -12.70
CA ASP A 309 2.24 -11.54 -11.85
C ASP A 309 1.08 -12.12 -12.68
N SER A 310 0.76 -11.47 -13.82
CA SER A 310 -0.30 -11.96 -14.72
C SER A 310 -0.02 -13.35 -15.30
N ALA A 311 1.23 -13.65 -15.66
CA ALA A 311 1.61 -14.96 -16.18
C ALA A 311 1.61 -16.04 -15.08
N CYS A 312 1.97 -15.67 -13.84
CA CYS A 312 1.88 -16.53 -12.67
C CYS A 312 0.43 -16.90 -12.34
N ASP A 313 -0.49 -15.94 -12.39
CA ASP A 313 -1.92 -16.17 -12.15
C ASP A 313 -2.52 -17.14 -13.19
N GLU A 314 -2.21 -16.95 -14.47
CA GLU A 314 -2.66 -17.89 -15.51
C GLU A 314 -2.05 -19.28 -15.32
N ALA A 315 -0.75 -19.37 -14.96
CA ALA A 315 -0.11 -20.65 -14.70
C ALA A 315 -0.80 -21.37 -13.53
N ALA A 316 -1.10 -20.66 -12.43
CA ALA A 316 -1.81 -21.20 -11.27
C ALA A 316 -3.20 -21.71 -11.64
N GLU A 317 -3.97 -20.94 -12.42
CA GLU A 317 -5.31 -21.31 -12.86
C GLU A 317 -5.30 -22.58 -13.74
N ARG A 318 -4.24 -22.79 -14.53
CA ARG A 318 -4.10 -24.00 -15.36
C ARG A 318 -3.70 -25.25 -14.58
N VAL A 319 -2.98 -25.09 -13.47
CA VAL A 319 -2.52 -26.22 -12.66
C VAL A 319 -3.40 -26.52 -11.45
N LYS A 320 -4.43 -25.69 -11.18
CA LYS A 320 -5.30 -25.81 -10.00
C LYS A 320 -5.95 -27.18 -9.81
N ASP A 321 -6.30 -27.85 -10.91
CA ASP A 321 -6.98 -29.15 -10.91
C ASP A 321 -6.02 -30.30 -11.29
N THR A 322 -4.72 -30.02 -11.37
CA THR A 322 -3.70 -31.00 -11.77
C THR A 322 -3.27 -31.85 -10.58
N THR A 323 -3.14 -33.17 -10.77
CA THR A 323 -2.62 -34.05 -9.71
C THR A 323 -1.13 -33.80 -9.45
N VAL A 324 -0.61 -34.22 -8.29
CA VAL A 324 0.82 -34.06 -7.96
C VAL A 324 1.70 -34.75 -9.00
N GLU A 325 1.27 -35.90 -9.48
CA GLU A 325 1.95 -36.71 -10.49
C GLU A 325 1.95 -36.02 -11.86
N GLU A 326 0.80 -35.46 -12.28
CA GLU A 326 0.69 -34.69 -13.51
C GLU A 326 1.49 -33.39 -13.42
N GLY A 327 1.47 -32.70 -12.27
CA GLY A 327 2.26 -31.50 -12.01
C GLY A 327 3.76 -31.79 -12.08
N ARG A 328 4.23 -32.86 -11.43
CA ARG A 328 5.63 -33.31 -11.53
C ARG A 328 6.03 -33.61 -12.98
N ALA A 329 5.16 -34.29 -13.73
CA ALA A 329 5.41 -34.55 -15.14
C ALA A 329 5.45 -33.26 -15.98
N LEU A 330 4.58 -32.29 -15.67
CA LEU A 330 4.46 -31.01 -16.37
C LEU A 330 5.70 -30.12 -16.17
N PHE A 331 6.23 -30.10 -14.96
CA PHE A 331 7.40 -29.29 -14.59
C PHE A 331 8.73 -30.05 -14.69
N GLY A 332 8.71 -31.31 -15.12
CA GLY A 332 9.90 -32.15 -15.23
C GLY A 332 10.58 -32.45 -13.90
N CYS A 333 9.82 -32.42 -12.80
CA CYS A 333 10.31 -32.71 -11.46
C CYS A 333 10.43 -34.23 -11.28
N GLU A 334 11.62 -34.72 -10.97
CA GLU A 334 11.79 -36.09 -10.49
C GLU A 334 11.20 -36.21 -9.09
N ASN A 335 10.46 -37.30 -8.83
CA ASN A 335 10.00 -37.60 -7.48
C ASN A 335 11.18 -38.13 -6.68
N ASP A 336 11.74 -37.29 -5.83
CA ASP A 336 12.84 -37.61 -4.92
C ASP A 336 12.36 -38.11 -3.54
N PHE A 337 11.05 -38.18 -3.33
CA PHE A 337 10.45 -38.72 -2.10
C PHE A 337 10.36 -40.24 -2.14
N THR A 338 10.63 -40.88 -1.00
CA THR A 338 10.21 -42.26 -0.76
C THR A 338 8.69 -42.35 -0.62
N PRO A 339 8.06 -43.52 -0.89
CA PRO A 339 6.62 -43.69 -0.69
C PRO A 339 6.15 -43.35 0.73
N GLU A 340 7.01 -43.60 1.73
CA GLU A 340 6.76 -43.26 3.13
C GLU A 340 6.81 -41.74 3.37
N GLU A 341 7.84 -41.03 2.90
CA GLU A 341 7.95 -39.57 3.01
C GLU A 341 6.85 -38.86 2.21
N GLU A 342 6.45 -39.40 1.07
CA GLU A 342 5.35 -38.87 0.27
C GLU A 342 3.99 -39.06 0.97
N ALA A 343 3.79 -40.19 1.67
CA ALA A 343 2.59 -40.42 2.47
C ALA A 343 2.54 -39.51 3.71
N GLU A 344 3.68 -39.29 4.38
CA GLU A 344 3.83 -38.35 5.49
C GLU A 344 3.58 -36.92 5.05
N MET A 345 4.21 -36.47 3.96
CA MET A 345 3.94 -35.16 3.34
C MET A 345 2.49 -35.01 2.91
N ARG A 346 1.85 -36.05 2.37
CA ARG A 346 0.41 -36.01 2.03
C ARG A 346 -0.47 -35.93 3.26
N GLN A 347 -0.07 -36.54 4.37
CA GLN A 347 -0.77 -36.46 5.65
C GLN A 347 -0.60 -35.07 6.27
N ASP A 348 0.59 -34.50 6.22
CA ASP A 348 0.90 -33.15 6.68
C ASP A 348 0.24 -32.09 5.80
N ILE A 349 0.25 -32.25 4.47
CA ILE A 349 -0.48 -31.39 3.52
C ILE A 349 -1.99 -31.59 3.69
N ALA A 350 -2.52 -32.78 3.95
CA ALA A 350 -3.94 -32.95 4.26
C ALA A 350 -4.32 -32.26 5.59
N SER A 351 -3.38 -32.18 6.54
CA SER A 351 -3.56 -31.44 7.80
C SER A 351 -3.38 -29.92 7.63
N ALA A 352 -2.55 -29.47 6.69
CA ALA A 352 -2.26 -28.07 6.42
C ALA A 352 -3.20 -27.43 5.38
N SER A 353 -3.63 -28.19 4.38
CA SER A 353 -4.54 -27.79 3.29
C SER A 353 -6.01 -27.68 3.75
N SER A 354 -6.31 -28.07 4.99
CA SER A 354 -7.67 -28.08 5.53
C SER A 354 -7.94 -27.06 6.67
N THR A 355 -7.18 -25.98 6.84
CA THR A 355 -7.64 -24.94 7.79
C THR A 355 -7.38 -23.51 7.33
N LYS A 356 -8.11 -23.06 6.29
CA LYS A 356 -8.84 -21.80 6.53
C LYS A 356 -9.73 -22.09 7.73
N LYS A 357 -9.33 -21.66 8.93
CA LYS A 357 -10.16 -21.85 10.11
C LYS A 357 -11.44 -21.06 9.86
N MET A 358 -12.58 -21.74 9.85
CA MET A 358 -13.87 -21.13 9.57
C MET A 358 -14.63 -20.96 10.89
N LEU A 359 -15.29 -19.82 11.04
CA LEU A 359 -16.29 -19.57 12.05
C LEU A 359 -17.68 -19.73 11.46
N ILE A 360 -18.61 -20.26 12.27
CA ILE A 360 -20.02 -20.34 11.91
C ILE A 360 -20.76 -19.24 12.66
N LEU A 361 -21.25 -18.24 11.94
CA LEU A 361 -22.09 -17.17 12.49
C LEU A 361 -23.56 -17.56 12.34
N ARG A 362 -24.34 -17.50 13.43
CA ARG A 362 -25.79 -17.77 13.42
C ARG A 362 -26.57 -16.46 13.58
N SER A 363 -27.31 -16.07 12.56
CA SER A 363 -28.14 -14.85 12.53
C SER A 363 -29.40 -14.96 13.41
N SER A 364 -30.11 -13.84 13.54
CA SER A 364 -31.34 -13.68 14.32
C SER A 364 -32.52 -14.52 13.81
N ASP A 365 -32.54 -14.82 12.51
CA ASP A 365 -33.48 -15.72 11.84
C ASP A 365 -33.04 -17.20 11.86
N ASN A 366 -31.97 -17.52 12.60
CA ASN A 366 -31.37 -18.85 12.76
C ASN A 366 -30.70 -19.43 11.51
N GLU A 367 -30.42 -18.63 10.49
CA GLU A 367 -29.54 -19.05 9.40
C GLU A 367 -28.08 -19.08 9.88
N THR A 368 -27.27 -19.96 9.28
CA THR A 368 -25.85 -20.12 9.63
C THR A 368 -25.01 -19.81 8.42
N LEU A 369 -24.04 -18.90 8.57
CA LEU A 369 -23.12 -18.48 7.52
C LEU A 369 -21.68 -18.72 7.99
N GLU A 370 -20.82 -19.10 7.06
CA GLU A 370 -19.41 -19.37 7.34
C GLU A 370 -18.54 -18.18 6.92
N ILE A 371 -17.59 -17.83 7.79
CA ILE A 371 -16.60 -16.78 7.53
C ILE A 371 -15.21 -17.30 7.91
N GLU A 372 -14.19 -16.87 7.17
CA GLU A 372 -12.80 -17.17 7.50
C GLU A 372 -12.37 -16.44 8.78
N GLU A 373 -11.58 -17.10 9.63
CA GLU A 373 -11.06 -16.54 10.88
C GLU A 373 -10.29 -15.24 10.63
N SER A 374 -9.45 -15.20 9.59
CA SER A 374 -8.69 -14.01 9.19
C SER A 374 -9.59 -12.80 8.92
N ALA A 375 -10.70 -12.99 8.21
CA ALA A 375 -11.68 -11.93 7.95
C ALA A 375 -12.50 -11.57 9.19
N ALA A 376 -12.83 -12.54 10.05
CA ALA A 376 -13.56 -12.31 11.28
C ALA A 376 -12.76 -11.45 12.29
N LEU A 377 -11.43 -11.47 12.26
CA LEU A 377 -10.56 -10.69 13.15
C LEU A 377 -10.72 -9.16 12.99
N ALA A 378 -11.23 -8.69 11.86
CA ALA A 378 -11.53 -7.27 11.66
C ALA A 378 -12.71 -6.78 12.53
N SER A 379 -13.57 -7.68 13.03
CA SER A 379 -14.55 -7.38 14.08
C SER A 379 -13.92 -7.53 15.46
N LYS A 380 -13.96 -6.49 16.29
CA LYS A 380 -13.44 -6.57 17.67
C LYS A 380 -14.23 -7.56 18.53
N ILE A 381 -15.53 -7.71 18.29
CA ILE A 381 -16.39 -8.67 19.01
C ILE A 381 -16.03 -10.10 18.61
N LEU A 382 -15.97 -10.39 17.31
CA LEU A 382 -15.62 -11.74 16.84
C LEU A 382 -14.20 -12.11 17.27
N ARG A 383 -13.24 -11.17 17.20
CA ARG A 383 -11.88 -11.37 17.70
C ARG A 383 -11.84 -11.76 19.17
N GLY A 384 -12.55 -11.04 20.04
CA GLY A 384 -12.60 -11.40 21.47
C GLY A 384 -13.18 -12.80 21.70
N ILE A 385 -14.20 -13.19 20.93
CA ILE A 385 -14.78 -14.53 20.99
C ILE A 385 -13.78 -15.59 20.51
N ILE A 386 -13.03 -15.31 19.45
CA ILE A 386 -11.98 -16.19 18.92
C ILE A 386 -10.88 -16.39 19.97
N GLU A 387 -10.35 -15.30 20.53
CA GLU A 387 -9.30 -15.31 21.56
C GLU A 387 -9.71 -16.08 22.82
N GLU A 388 -10.98 -15.98 23.24
CA GLU A 388 -11.52 -16.77 24.36
C GLU A 388 -11.73 -18.25 24.01
N SER A 389 -11.93 -18.57 22.73
CA SER A 389 -12.29 -19.92 22.26
C SER A 389 -11.09 -20.84 21.98
N GLU A 390 -9.87 -20.33 21.89
CA GLU A 390 -8.64 -21.12 21.64
C GLU A 390 -8.37 -22.23 22.69
N ARG A 391 -9.12 -22.26 23.79
CA ARG A 391 -9.03 -23.31 24.82
C ARG A 391 -9.80 -24.61 24.48
N VAL A 392 -10.64 -24.64 23.45
CA VAL A 392 -11.46 -25.84 23.13
C VAL A 392 -11.56 -26.04 21.61
N GLY A 393 -10.79 -26.99 21.06
CA GLY A 393 -10.75 -27.32 19.64
C GLY A 393 -12.05 -27.90 19.08
N GLY A 394 -12.93 -27.03 18.58
CA GLY A 394 -14.12 -27.38 17.79
C GLY A 394 -14.66 -26.16 17.02
N ASN A 395 -15.44 -26.40 15.96
CA ASN A 395 -16.07 -25.34 15.15
C ASN A 395 -16.89 -24.40 16.04
N ILE A 396 -16.47 -23.13 16.13
CA ILE A 396 -17.08 -22.12 16.98
C ILE A 396 -18.37 -21.64 16.29
N ILE A 397 -19.50 -21.79 16.97
CA ILE A 397 -20.78 -21.23 16.52
C ILE A 397 -21.05 -19.96 17.32
N VAL A 398 -21.01 -18.81 16.65
CA VAL A 398 -21.24 -17.50 17.25
C VAL A 398 -22.68 -17.06 17.01
N PRO A 399 -23.54 -16.96 18.04
CA PRO A 399 -24.90 -16.45 17.86
C PRO A 399 -24.90 -14.92 17.80
N LEU A 400 -25.49 -14.37 16.73
CA LEU A 400 -25.69 -12.94 16.48
C LEU A 400 -27.19 -12.62 16.46
N PRO A 401 -27.86 -12.57 17.63
CA PRO A 401 -29.32 -12.45 17.71
C PRO A 401 -29.87 -11.10 17.22
N GLU A 402 -29.05 -10.08 17.08
CA GLU A 402 -29.44 -8.74 16.61
C GLU A 402 -29.20 -8.53 15.11
N VAL A 403 -28.66 -9.53 14.39
CA VAL A 403 -28.27 -9.39 12.98
C VAL A 403 -29.04 -10.40 12.12
N SER A 404 -29.85 -9.92 11.18
CA SER A 404 -30.57 -10.78 10.22
C SER A 404 -29.60 -11.43 9.22
N SER A 405 -29.98 -12.54 8.58
CA SER A 405 -29.09 -13.22 7.65
C SER A 405 -28.73 -12.36 6.44
N LYS A 406 -29.67 -11.55 5.95
CA LYS A 406 -29.45 -10.63 4.83
C LYS A 406 -28.34 -9.62 5.15
N VAL A 407 -28.35 -9.05 6.36
CA VAL A 407 -27.35 -8.07 6.79
C VAL A 407 -26.02 -8.75 7.05
N LEU A 408 -26.07 -9.96 7.60
CA LEU A 408 -24.89 -10.77 7.84
C LEU A 408 -24.15 -11.14 6.54
N VAL A 409 -24.87 -11.38 5.44
CA VAL A 409 -24.25 -11.59 4.10
C VAL A 409 -23.47 -10.34 3.65
N LEU A 410 -24.02 -9.15 3.82
CA LEU A 410 -23.33 -7.90 3.46
C LEU A 410 -22.06 -7.70 4.29
N ILE A 411 -22.15 -7.95 5.60
CA ILE A 411 -21.00 -7.86 6.51
C ILE A 411 -19.90 -8.84 6.11
N ILE A 412 -20.24 -10.10 5.84
CA ILE A 412 -19.27 -11.12 5.41
C ILE A 412 -18.63 -10.72 4.08
N SER A 413 -19.42 -10.21 3.12
CA SER A 413 -18.90 -9.73 1.84
C SER A 413 -17.88 -8.60 2.03
N TYR A 414 -18.21 -7.63 2.88
CA TYR A 414 -17.31 -6.52 3.20
C TYR A 414 -16.04 -7.00 3.91
N LEU A 415 -16.15 -7.80 4.97
CA LEU A 415 -14.98 -8.32 5.69
C LEU A 415 -14.06 -9.14 4.77
N ASN A 416 -14.61 -9.96 3.88
CA ASN A 416 -13.80 -10.73 2.93
C ASN A 416 -13.08 -9.85 1.90
N LYS A 417 -13.59 -8.68 1.53
CA LYS A 417 -12.89 -7.75 0.63
C LYS A 417 -11.85 -6.91 1.38
N HIS A 418 -12.14 -6.50 2.62
CA HIS A 418 -11.36 -5.51 3.37
C HIS A 418 -10.38 -6.09 4.40
N HIS A 419 -10.38 -7.41 4.65
CA HIS A 419 -9.50 -8.01 5.67
C HIS A 419 -7.98 -7.92 5.39
N ASN A 420 -7.55 -7.60 4.17
CA ASN A 420 -6.13 -7.55 3.77
C ASN A 420 -5.65 -6.15 3.34
N GLU A 421 -6.34 -5.08 3.76
CA GLU A 421 -6.07 -3.69 3.36
C GLU A 421 -4.62 -3.21 3.55
N GLU A 422 -3.90 -3.73 4.55
CA GLU A 422 -2.62 -3.16 5.01
C GLU A 422 -1.46 -3.27 3.99
N ASN A 423 -1.62 -4.05 2.91
CA ASN A 423 -0.57 -4.26 1.90
C ASN A 423 -0.90 -3.67 0.52
N ASN A 424 -2.00 -2.92 0.41
CA ASN A 424 -2.49 -2.48 -0.90
C ASN A 424 -1.62 -1.37 -1.50
N ASN A 425 -1.30 -1.51 -2.79
CA ASN A 425 -0.69 -0.47 -3.61
C ASN A 425 -1.75 0.58 -4.05
N ALA A 426 -1.30 1.67 -4.68
CA ALA A 426 -2.20 2.77 -5.10
C ALA A 426 -3.31 2.33 -6.07
N GLU A 427 -3.08 1.31 -6.90
CA GLU A 427 -4.09 0.78 -7.81
C GLU A 427 -5.10 -0.10 -7.07
N GLU A 428 -4.63 -0.94 -6.13
CA GLU A 428 -5.49 -1.76 -5.27
C GLU A 428 -6.37 -0.91 -4.34
N MET A 429 -5.85 0.23 -3.86
CA MET A 429 -6.63 1.21 -3.09
C MET A 429 -7.72 1.88 -3.95
N LYS A 430 -7.45 2.11 -5.24
CA LYS A 430 -8.45 2.64 -6.16
C LYS A 430 -9.53 1.61 -6.50
N GLU A 431 -9.15 0.36 -6.78
CA GLU A 431 -10.10 -0.75 -7.00
C GLU A 431 -10.98 -0.97 -5.76
N MET A 432 -10.42 -0.80 -4.56
CA MET A 432 -11.17 -0.90 -3.31
C MET A 432 -12.22 0.21 -3.17
N LEU A 433 -11.86 1.46 -3.49
CA LEU A 433 -12.82 2.57 -3.49
C LEU A 433 -13.94 2.35 -4.52
N GLU A 434 -13.60 1.89 -5.72
CA GLU A 434 -14.61 1.56 -6.75
C GLU A 434 -15.53 0.42 -6.30
N TRP A 435 -14.99 -0.59 -5.60
CA TRP A 435 -15.79 -1.68 -5.04
C TRP A 435 -16.70 -1.20 -3.90
N ASP A 436 -16.22 -0.32 -3.02
CA ASP A 436 -17.02 0.28 -1.95
C ASP A 436 -18.22 1.04 -2.52
N ASP A 437 -17.99 1.86 -3.55
CA ASP A 437 -19.06 2.59 -4.25
C ASP A 437 -20.11 1.61 -4.81
N GLU A 438 -19.70 0.53 -5.48
CA GLU A 438 -20.60 -0.49 -6.00
C GLU A 438 -21.34 -1.25 -4.89
N PHE A 439 -20.66 -1.57 -3.79
CA PHE A 439 -21.20 -2.27 -2.65
C PHE A 439 -22.35 -1.48 -2.01
N PHE A 440 -22.15 -0.19 -1.75
CA PHE A 440 -23.19 0.67 -1.17
C PHE A 440 -24.32 0.99 -2.14
N GLN A 441 -24.02 1.17 -3.44
CA GLN A 441 -25.05 1.34 -4.47
C GLN A 441 -25.97 0.12 -4.61
N ALA A 442 -25.46 -1.10 -4.36
CA ALA A 442 -26.24 -2.33 -4.39
C ALA A 442 -27.22 -2.46 -3.20
N ILE A 443 -27.15 -1.59 -2.19
CA ILE A 443 -28.07 -1.60 -1.05
C ILE A 443 -29.38 -0.90 -1.44
N ASP A 444 -30.36 -1.72 -1.80
CA ASP A 444 -31.65 -1.34 -2.41
C ASP A 444 -32.49 -0.34 -1.59
N ASN A 445 -32.37 -0.31 -0.26
CA ASN A 445 -33.18 0.56 0.58
C ASN A 445 -32.45 1.03 1.84
N ASN A 446 -32.99 2.10 2.43
CA ASN A 446 -32.38 2.73 3.59
C ASN A 446 -32.54 1.93 4.87
N GLU A 447 -33.60 1.12 4.99
CA GLU A 447 -33.78 0.18 6.11
C GLU A 447 -32.60 -0.77 6.21
N MET A 448 -32.18 -1.36 5.09
CA MET A 448 -31.04 -2.26 5.00
C MET A 448 -29.72 -1.56 5.32
N LEU A 449 -29.56 -0.30 4.89
CA LEU A 449 -28.39 0.52 5.23
C LEU A 449 -28.32 0.81 6.73
N PHE A 450 -29.45 1.17 7.37
CA PHE A 450 -29.49 1.38 8.82
C PHE A 450 -29.28 0.10 9.61
N ASP A 451 -29.83 -1.02 9.15
CA ASP A 451 -29.56 -2.32 9.75
C ASP A 451 -28.06 -2.68 9.63
N LEU A 452 -27.42 -2.36 8.50
CA LEU A 452 -25.99 -2.52 8.31
C LEU A 452 -25.18 -1.63 9.26
N ILE A 453 -25.55 -0.35 9.43
CA ILE A 453 -24.94 0.57 10.40
C ILE A 453 -25.05 0.01 11.83
N ASN A 454 -26.25 -0.40 12.23
CA ASN A 454 -26.51 -0.95 13.55
C ASN A 454 -25.72 -2.24 13.80
N ALA A 455 -25.69 -3.15 12.82
CA ALA A 455 -24.95 -4.41 12.92
C ALA A 455 -23.43 -4.19 12.93
N SER A 456 -22.92 -3.21 12.16
CA SER A 456 -21.50 -2.84 12.14
C SER A 456 -21.05 -2.25 13.47
N ASN A 457 -21.89 -1.40 14.08
CA ASN A 457 -21.67 -0.89 15.43
C ASN A 457 -21.71 -2.03 16.47
N TYR A 458 -22.72 -2.92 16.37
CA TYR A 458 -22.85 -4.09 17.26
C TYR A 458 -21.62 -5.02 17.20
N LEU A 459 -21.12 -5.33 16.00
CA LEU A 459 -19.92 -6.14 15.79
C LEU A 459 -18.62 -5.35 15.95
N ASN A 460 -18.69 -4.04 16.15
CA ASN A 460 -17.56 -3.13 16.28
C ASN A 460 -16.58 -3.25 15.09
N ILE A 461 -17.13 -3.11 13.88
CA ILE A 461 -16.40 -3.05 12.61
C ILE A 461 -16.32 -1.58 12.20
N LYS A 462 -15.23 -0.91 12.59
CA LYS A 462 -15.14 0.56 12.46
C LYS A 462 -15.17 1.04 11.01
N SER A 463 -14.41 0.41 10.11
CA SER A 463 -14.36 0.80 8.70
C SER A 463 -15.74 0.74 8.04
N LEU A 464 -16.43 -0.39 8.19
CA LEU A 464 -17.80 -0.55 7.67
C LEU A 464 -18.79 0.43 8.30
N LEU A 465 -18.68 0.70 9.60
CA LEU A 465 -19.53 1.67 10.28
C LEU A 465 -19.34 3.08 9.72
N ASP A 466 -18.08 3.53 9.60
CA ASP A 466 -17.76 4.85 9.09
C ASP A 466 -18.24 4.99 7.63
N SER A 467 -17.93 4.03 6.76
CA SER A 467 -18.36 4.06 5.34
C SER A 467 -19.89 4.01 5.17
N ALA A 468 -20.59 3.21 5.98
CA ALA A 468 -22.05 3.16 5.94
C ALA A 468 -22.70 4.45 6.46
N CYS A 469 -22.08 5.12 7.43
CA CYS A 469 -22.51 6.44 7.89
C CYS A 469 -22.28 7.53 6.83
N ASP A 470 -21.15 7.48 6.12
CA ASP A 470 -20.84 8.40 5.03
C ASP A 470 -21.83 8.23 3.86
N GLU A 471 -22.13 6.99 3.47
CA GLU A 471 -23.16 6.69 2.46
C GLU A 471 -24.55 7.21 2.89
N ALA A 472 -24.93 7.00 4.16
CA ALA A 472 -26.18 7.54 4.68
C ALA A 472 -26.22 9.08 4.62
N ALA A 473 -25.10 9.75 4.91
CA ALA A 473 -24.98 11.20 4.83
C ALA A 473 -25.07 11.70 3.38
N GLU A 474 -24.44 11.03 2.42
CA GLU A 474 -24.54 11.39 0.99
C GLU A 474 -25.96 11.18 0.47
N ARG A 475 -26.66 10.11 0.88
CA ARG A 475 -28.10 9.94 0.55
C ARG A 475 -28.99 11.05 1.11
N MET A 476 -28.59 11.69 2.21
CA MET A 476 -29.35 12.78 2.84
C MET A 476 -29.11 14.16 2.21
N LYS A 477 -28.03 14.36 1.45
CA LYS A 477 -27.52 15.67 1.03
C LYS A 477 -28.51 16.50 0.20
N ASP A 478 -29.32 15.83 -0.61
CA ASP A 478 -30.30 16.46 -1.50
C ASP A 478 -31.77 16.23 -1.05
N MET A 479 -31.97 15.65 0.14
CA MET A 479 -33.31 15.37 0.66
C MET A 479 -33.99 16.61 1.22
N THR A 480 -35.31 16.68 1.08
CA THR A 480 -36.11 17.67 1.81
C THR A 480 -36.23 17.28 3.28
N VAL A 481 -36.55 18.23 4.15
CA VAL A 481 -36.76 17.97 5.58
C VAL A 481 -37.91 16.98 5.79
N GLU A 482 -38.93 17.07 4.94
CA GLU A 482 -40.08 16.17 4.93
C GLU A 482 -39.68 14.74 4.53
N ASP A 483 -38.91 14.58 3.44
CA ASP A 483 -38.42 13.27 3.00
C ASP A 483 -37.48 12.66 4.05
N ALA A 484 -36.63 13.46 4.69
CA ALA A 484 -35.74 13.00 5.76
C ALA A 484 -36.56 12.54 6.98
N ARG A 485 -37.60 13.28 7.37
CA ARG A 485 -38.49 12.86 8.46
C ARG A 485 -39.19 11.53 8.16
N GLU A 486 -39.67 11.35 6.93
CA GLU A 486 -40.29 10.08 6.51
C GLU A 486 -39.29 8.93 6.51
N MET A 487 -38.11 9.13 5.93
CA MET A 487 -37.06 8.12 5.82
C MET A 487 -36.51 7.66 7.18
N PHE A 488 -36.37 8.58 8.13
CA PHE A 488 -35.85 8.29 9.47
C PHE A 488 -36.97 8.00 10.49
N LEU A 489 -38.23 7.94 10.06
CA LEU A 489 -39.40 7.77 10.92
C LEU A 489 -39.44 8.78 12.09
N VAL A 490 -39.01 10.02 11.81
CA VAL A 490 -38.99 11.11 12.79
C VAL A 490 -40.29 11.88 12.73
N GLU A 491 -41.08 11.83 13.80
CA GLU A 491 -42.26 12.69 13.95
C GLU A 491 -41.83 14.15 14.12
N ASN A 492 -42.49 15.06 13.39
CA ASN A 492 -42.27 16.49 13.57
C ASN A 492 -42.87 16.94 14.91
N ASP A 493 -42.01 17.26 15.86
CA ASP A 493 -42.37 17.74 17.20
C ASP A 493 -42.44 19.27 17.31
N PHE A 494 -42.11 20.00 16.23
CA PHE A 494 -42.24 21.45 16.17
C PHE A 494 -43.71 21.87 15.98
N SER A 495 -44.12 22.93 16.69
CA SER A 495 -45.34 23.64 16.32
C SER A 495 -45.16 24.39 14.98
N PRO A 496 -46.26 24.72 14.26
CA PRO A 496 -46.16 25.45 13.00
C PRO A 496 -45.41 26.79 13.12
N GLU A 497 -45.50 27.45 14.26
CA GLU A 497 -44.79 28.73 14.53
C GLU A 497 -43.29 28.52 14.75
N GLU A 498 -42.90 27.46 15.47
CA GLU A 498 -41.50 27.13 15.71
C GLU A 498 -40.81 26.63 14.45
N GLU A 499 -41.48 25.78 13.66
CA GLU A 499 -40.95 25.31 12.38
C GLU A 499 -40.76 26.48 11.40
N ALA A 500 -41.73 27.41 11.31
CA ALA A 500 -41.60 28.60 10.48
C ALA A 500 -40.41 29.48 10.90
N LYS A 501 -40.19 29.62 12.21
CA LYS A 501 -39.06 30.38 12.75
C LYS A 501 -37.72 29.73 12.42
N VAL A 502 -37.59 28.41 12.59
CA VAL A 502 -36.38 27.66 12.25
C VAL A 502 -36.11 27.70 10.75
N ARG A 503 -37.14 27.56 9.90
CA ARG A 503 -36.98 27.71 8.44
C ARG A 503 -36.54 29.12 8.03
N GLN A 504 -37.00 30.15 8.75
CA GLN A 504 -36.56 31.53 8.52
C GLN A 504 -35.11 31.76 8.95
N GLU A 505 -34.69 31.22 10.10
CA GLU A 505 -33.31 31.31 10.59
C GLU A 505 -32.33 30.52 9.71
N SER A 506 -32.78 29.38 9.20
CA SER A 506 -32.02 28.50 8.30
C SER A 506 -32.32 28.75 6.81
N ALA A 507 -32.82 29.93 6.44
CA ALA A 507 -33.18 30.25 5.06
C ALA A 507 -32.03 30.02 4.06
N TRP A 508 -30.78 30.22 4.51
CA TRP A 508 -29.55 29.96 3.76
C TRP A 508 -29.42 28.51 3.27
N ALA A 509 -30.04 27.54 3.95
CA ALA A 509 -30.01 26.13 3.57
C ALA A 509 -31.03 25.78 2.47
N PHE A 510 -31.94 26.72 2.13
CA PHE A 510 -33.03 26.51 1.16
C PHE A 510 -32.90 27.41 -0.09
N GLU A 511 -31.91 28.30 -0.15
CA GLU A 511 -31.59 29.09 -1.34
C GLU A 511 -30.68 28.26 -2.26
N LYS A 512 -31.20 27.82 -3.43
CA LYS A 512 -30.43 27.16 -4.49
C LYS A 512 -29.71 28.15 -5.39
#